data_AF-A0A9E0F3I0-F1
#
_entry.id   AF-A0A9E0F3I0-F1
#
_cell.length_a   1.000
_cell.length_b   1.000
_cell.length_c   1.000
_cell.angle_alpha   90.00
_cell.angle_beta   90.00
_cell.angle_gamma   90.00
#
_symmetry.space_group_name_H-M   'P 1'
#
loop_
_entity.id
_entity.type
_entity.pdbx_description
1 polymer ?
#
loop_
_entity_poly.entity_id
_entity_poly.type
_entity_poly.pdbx_seq_one_letter_code
_entity_poly.pdbx_strand_id
1 'polypeptide(L)'
;MQVYSTTILKDANGRRLKGKLNTLEYVFRFLDAYDFTADVNTEINDAHESKTLINASVLGLIFEKINGYKDGSFYTPAYITMFMCKEAIRKAVIDKFNIDYNNTIQTFEDVKDYCAQFFKKDDLLRFNHTINNLKICDPAVGSGHFLVSALNEIIAIKSELNILCNEDGKRIPCEVIIENDELYVAYNEGELFEYQRQDTNSLQIQKTLFNEKQTVIENCLFGVDINPNSVNICRLRLWIELLKNAYYTSEGELQTLPNIDINIKCGNSLVSRFGLKDSLKSVFKNKEIEYSIEDYKIAVNEYKQTNSKSKKREVSDIIKTVKSNFKTNLDSKIKDKVSKASGDYENEKQRLDNLELFGEKTKKTETDNLKKLKLKAEKITKEKDDILNNVIYKDAFEWRFEFPEVLDNEGNYLGFDVIIGNPPYIQLQKMGTSSDVLQQLNYLTFARTGDIYSLFYELGNNILKKKGLLIFITSNKWMRAAYGESLRKYFVDHTNPLILIDFAGVQIFDSATVDTNILMFSKDKNRQQTKACIIKEKVLNNLSLYFEQQLEISSFYSSESWIVLTEIEQRIKSKIES
;
A
#
# COMPACT_ATOMS: atom_id res chain seq x y z
N MET A 1 -16.64 -21.85 -22.55
CA MET A 1 -15.52 -20.95 -22.83
C MET A 1 -14.63 -21.54 -23.91
N GLN A 2 -13.96 -20.73 -24.73
CA GLN A 2 -12.93 -21.23 -25.64
C GLN A 2 -11.67 -21.53 -24.83
N VAL A 3 -11.11 -22.72 -25.01
CA VAL A 3 -9.91 -23.14 -24.27
C VAL A 3 -8.77 -22.19 -24.59
N TYR A 4 -8.08 -21.71 -23.55
CA TYR A 4 -7.01 -20.74 -23.69
C TYR A 4 -5.85 -21.36 -24.50
N SER A 5 -5.31 -20.63 -25.47
CA SER A 5 -4.35 -21.17 -26.44
C SER A 5 -3.04 -21.66 -25.81
N THR A 6 -2.69 -21.14 -24.63
CA THR A 6 -1.53 -21.54 -23.83
C THR A 6 -1.88 -22.43 -22.64
N THR A 7 -3.04 -23.10 -22.65
CA THR A 7 -3.44 -24.02 -21.57
C THR A 7 -2.42 -25.15 -21.36
N ILE A 8 -2.29 -25.60 -20.11
CA ILE A 8 -1.47 -26.76 -19.72
C ILE A 8 -2.18 -28.09 -20.02
N LEU A 9 -3.50 -28.05 -20.19
CA LEU A 9 -4.32 -29.23 -20.47
C LEU A 9 -3.88 -29.89 -21.76
N LYS A 10 -3.69 -31.21 -21.72
CA LYS A 10 -3.35 -32.02 -22.88
C LYS A 10 -4.54 -32.88 -23.33
N ASP A 11 -4.64 -33.11 -24.63
CA ASP A 11 -5.53 -34.11 -25.20
C ASP A 11 -4.97 -35.53 -25.02
N ALA A 12 -5.73 -36.55 -25.44
CA ALA A 12 -5.32 -37.95 -25.34
C ALA A 12 -4.02 -38.28 -26.10
N ASN A 13 -3.56 -37.37 -26.99
CA ASN A 13 -2.34 -37.52 -27.78
C ASN A 13 -1.19 -36.65 -27.21
N GLY A 14 -1.34 -36.10 -26.01
CA GLY A 14 -0.32 -35.29 -25.34
C GLY A 14 -0.15 -33.87 -25.90
N ARG A 15 -1.00 -33.42 -26.84
CA ARG A 15 -0.96 -32.07 -27.42
C ARG A 15 -1.83 -31.12 -26.61
N ARG A 16 -1.52 -29.82 -26.61
CA ARG A 16 -2.33 -28.82 -25.92
C ARG A 16 -3.78 -28.86 -26.37
N LEU A 17 -4.69 -28.93 -25.41
CA LEU A 17 -6.12 -29.04 -25.62
C LEU A 17 -6.63 -27.79 -26.35
N LYS A 18 -7.38 -28.00 -27.43
CA LYS A 18 -8.01 -26.94 -28.23
C LYS A 18 -9.51 -27.21 -28.35
N GLY A 19 -10.31 -26.15 -28.40
CA GLY A 19 -11.76 -26.27 -28.61
C GLY A 19 -12.58 -25.44 -27.62
N LYS A 20 -13.82 -25.86 -27.38
CA LYS A 20 -14.72 -25.26 -26.38
C LYS A 20 -14.96 -26.27 -25.26
N LEU A 21 -14.80 -25.82 -24.03
CA LEU A 21 -15.15 -26.56 -22.82
C LEU A 21 -16.20 -25.80 -22.02
N ASN A 22 -16.97 -26.52 -21.21
CA ASN A 22 -17.73 -25.86 -20.15
C ASN A 22 -16.77 -25.10 -19.23
N THR A 23 -17.14 -23.90 -18.79
CA THR A 23 -16.24 -23.03 -18.02
C THR A 23 -15.80 -23.68 -16.70
N LEU A 24 -16.73 -24.29 -15.96
CA LEU A 24 -16.40 -24.98 -14.70
C LEU A 24 -15.52 -26.21 -14.95
N GLU A 25 -15.84 -26.97 -16.00
CA GLU A 25 -15.05 -28.14 -16.38
C GLU A 25 -13.62 -27.76 -16.80
N TYR A 26 -13.46 -26.66 -17.55
CA TYR A 26 -12.14 -26.14 -17.89
C TYR A 26 -11.36 -25.72 -16.65
N VAL A 27 -11.99 -25.02 -15.70
CA VAL A 27 -11.36 -24.58 -14.45
C VAL A 27 -10.94 -25.77 -13.60
N PHE A 28 -11.81 -26.75 -13.36
CA PHE A 28 -11.45 -27.92 -12.55
C PHE A 28 -10.33 -28.73 -13.19
N ARG A 29 -10.44 -29.06 -14.48
CA ARG A 29 -9.36 -29.78 -15.17
C ARG A 29 -8.06 -29.00 -15.15
N PHE A 30 -8.14 -27.68 -15.33
CA PHE A 30 -6.97 -26.80 -15.31
C PHE A 30 -6.31 -26.81 -13.93
N LEU A 31 -7.08 -26.76 -12.84
CA LEU A 31 -6.56 -26.84 -11.47
C LEU A 31 -6.00 -28.25 -11.19
N ASP A 32 -6.74 -29.32 -11.50
CA ASP A 32 -6.32 -30.72 -11.33
C ASP A 32 -5.03 -31.09 -12.10
N ALA A 33 -4.70 -30.34 -13.15
CA ALA A 33 -3.45 -30.52 -13.89
C ALA A 33 -2.21 -30.05 -13.12
N TYR A 34 -2.38 -29.43 -11.95
CA TYR A 34 -1.32 -29.01 -11.05
C TYR A 34 -1.38 -29.75 -9.73
N ASP A 35 -0.20 -29.96 -9.13
CA ASP A 35 -0.09 -30.57 -7.81
C ASP A 35 -0.17 -29.48 -6.74
N PHE A 36 -1.06 -29.65 -5.76
CA PHE A 36 -1.28 -28.70 -4.66
C PHE A 36 -0.72 -29.20 -3.33
N THR A 37 -0.13 -30.41 -3.29
CA THR A 37 0.46 -30.95 -2.06
C THR A 37 1.90 -30.45 -1.90
N ALA A 38 2.13 -29.69 -0.83
CA ALA A 38 3.47 -29.33 -0.36
C ALA A 38 4.11 -30.53 0.36
N ASP A 39 4.41 -31.60 -0.38
CA ASP A 39 5.20 -32.71 0.17
C ASP A 39 6.68 -32.34 0.11
N VAL A 40 7.20 -31.84 1.23
CA VAL A 40 8.64 -31.54 1.45
C VAL A 40 9.45 -32.82 1.70
N ASN A 41 8.78 -33.96 1.92
CA ASN A 41 9.45 -35.23 2.24
C ASN A 41 9.93 -36.04 1.03
N THR A 42 9.73 -35.58 -0.20
CA THR A 42 10.45 -36.16 -1.34
C THR A 42 11.85 -35.58 -1.40
N GLU A 43 12.84 -36.37 -0.97
CA GLU A 43 14.21 -36.21 -1.45
C GLU A 43 14.16 -35.88 -2.94
N ILE A 44 14.81 -34.79 -3.34
CA ILE A 44 14.93 -34.37 -4.73
C ILE A 44 15.74 -35.46 -5.44
N ASN A 45 15.07 -36.52 -5.87
CA ASN A 45 15.57 -37.39 -6.90
C ASN A 45 15.40 -36.63 -8.21
N ASP A 46 16.52 -36.22 -8.79
CA ASP A 46 16.69 -35.48 -10.06
C ASP A 46 16.00 -36.12 -11.29
N ALA A 47 15.19 -37.17 -11.11
CA ALA A 47 14.41 -37.84 -12.15
C ALA A 47 12.93 -37.41 -12.21
N HIS A 48 12.44 -36.56 -11.28
CA HIS A 48 11.10 -35.97 -11.33
C HIS A 48 11.12 -34.46 -11.60
N GLU A 49 11.75 -34.05 -12.71
CA GLU A 49 11.35 -32.80 -13.33
C GLU A 49 9.87 -32.87 -13.74
N SER A 50 9.13 -31.79 -13.49
CA SER A 50 7.78 -31.49 -14.02
C SER A 50 6.56 -31.93 -13.20
N LYS A 51 6.49 -31.56 -11.92
CA LYS A 51 5.20 -31.13 -11.34
C LYS A 51 5.37 -29.80 -10.62
N THR A 52 4.95 -28.73 -11.29
CA THR A 52 4.88 -27.37 -10.75
C THR A 52 3.88 -27.34 -9.59
N LEU A 53 4.41 -27.32 -8.37
CA LEU A 53 3.69 -26.89 -7.17
C LEU A 53 3.12 -25.48 -7.41
N ILE A 54 1.79 -25.32 -7.34
CA ILE A 54 1.18 -23.98 -7.40
C ILE A 54 0.93 -23.47 -5.97
N ASN A 55 1.75 -22.52 -5.53
CA ASN A 55 1.49 -21.66 -4.38
C ASN A 55 0.66 -20.41 -4.76
N ALA A 56 0.18 -19.67 -3.76
CA ALA A 56 -0.58 -18.43 -3.99
C ALA A 56 0.20 -17.39 -4.83
N SER A 57 1.54 -17.41 -4.74
CA SER A 57 2.45 -16.62 -5.57
C SER A 57 2.42 -17.03 -7.04
N VAL A 58 2.45 -18.32 -7.36
CA VAL A 58 2.32 -18.88 -8.72
C VAL A 58 0.94 -18.63 -9.30
N LEU A 59 -0.13 -18.75 -8.50
CA LEU A 59 -1.48 -18.34 -8.93
C LEU A 59 -1.52 -16.88 -9.36
N GLY A 60 -0.94 -15.98 -8.55
CA GLY A 60 -0.85 -14.57 -8.91
C GLY A 60 -0.05 -14.35 -10.20
N LEU A 61 1.11 -14.99 -10.36
CA LEU A 61 1.90 -14.98 -11.60
C LEU A 61 1.11 -15.47 -12.82
N ILE A 62 0.33 -16.54 -12.67
CA ILE A 62 -0.52 -17.07 -13.75
C ILE A 62 -1.62 -16.06 -14.11
N PHE A 63 -2.32 -15.52 -13.11
CA PHE A 63 -3.36 -14.52 -13.34
C PHE A 63 -2.82 -13.23 -13.95
N GLU A 64 -1.63 -12.78 -13.55
CA GLU A 64 -0.94 -11.64 -14.12
C GLU A 64 -0.58 -11.88 -15.60
N LYS A 65 -0.03 -13.07 -15.93
CA LYS A 65 0.30 -13.44 -17.32
C LYS A 65 -0.94 -13.58 -18.20
N ILE A 66 -2.04 -14.14 -17.68
CA ILE A 66 -3.29 -14.33 -18.43
C ILE A 66 -4.00 -12.99 -18.69
N ASN A 67 -3.97 -12.07 -17.73
CA ASN A 67 -4.60 -10.75 -17.88
C ASN A 67 -3.77 -9.78 -18.74
N GLY A 68 -2.57 -10.17 -19.18
CA GLY A 68 -1.80 -9.42 -20.16
C GLY A 68 -1.53 -8.00 -19.70
N TYR A 69 -0.88 -7.83 -18.54
CA TYR A 69 -0.49 -6.51 -18.08
C TYR A 69 0.25 -5.76 -19.19
N LYS A 70 -0.32 -4.59 -19.54
CA LYS A 70 0.31 -3.60 -20.41
C LYS A 70 1.49 -2.96 -19.68
N ASP A 71 2.48 -2.52 -20.47
CA ASP A 71 3.77 -1.95 -20.06
C ASP A 71 3.83 -1.33 -18.65
N GLY A 72 4.73 -1.86 -17.80
CA GLY A 72 5.17 -1.19 -16.57
C GLY A 72 4.73 -1.82 -15.24
N SER A 73 4.06 -2.97 -15.25
CA SER A 73 3.69 -3.72 -14.04
C SER A 73 4.43 -5.06 -14.01
N PHE A 74 5.22 -5.27 -12.96
CA PHE A 74 6.12 -6.41 -12.84
C PHE A 74 5.85 -7.16 -11.55
N TYR A 75 5.77 -8.49 -11.65
CA TYR A 75 5.73 -9.35 -10.48
C TYR A 75 7.00 -9.14 -9.65
N THR A 76 6.84 -8.88 -8.36
CA THR A 76 7.98 -8.68 -7.46
C THR A 76 8.37 -10.02 -6.84
N PRO A 77 9.64 -10.47 -6.91
CA PRO A 77 10.05 -11.74 -6.32
C PRO A 77 9.85 -11.80 -4.79
N ALA A 78 9.62 -13.00 -4.26
CA ALA A 78 9.37 -13.25 -2.83
C ALA A 78 10.48 -12.70 -1.92
N TYR A 79 11.75 -12.90 -2.28
CA TYR A 79 12.87 -12.42 -1.45
C TYR A 79 12.90 -10.88 -1.33
N ILE A 80 12.38 -10.15 -2.32
CA ILE A 80 12.26 -8.69 -2.29
C ILE A 80 11.08 -8.28 -1.40
N THR A 81 9.91 -8.90 -1.60
CA THR A 81 8.71 -8.55 -0.81
C THR A 81 8.91 -8.88 0.66
N MET A 82 9.49 -10.04 0.98
CA MET A 82 9.86 -10.43 2.33
C MET A 82 10.84 -9.44 2.96
N PHE A 83 11.93 -9.09 2.28
CA PHE A 83 12.90 -8.11 2.77
C PHE A 83 12.23 -6.77 3.09
N MET A 84 11.49 -6.21 2.13
CA MET A 84 10.86 -4.89 2.29
C MET A 84 9.82 -4.89 3.42
N CYS A 85 8.99 -5.93 3.52
CA CYS A 85 8.02 -6.08 4.60
C CYS A 85 8.70 -6.21 5.96
N LYS A 86 9.74 -7.04 6.07
CA LYS A 86 10.52 -7.22 7.30
C LYS A 86 11.10 -5.91 7.80
N GLU A 87 11.81 -5.16 6.95
CA GLU A 87 12.44 -3.89 7.34
C GLU A 87 11.40 -2.84 7.76
N ALA A 88 10.33 -2.67 6.99
CA ALA A 88 9.35 -1.62 7.26
C ALA A 88 8.42 -1.94 8.44
N ILE A 89 7.91 -3.17 8.53
CA ILE A 89 6.93 -3.54 9.56
C ILE A 89 7.60 -3.66 10.92
N ARG A 90 8.78 -4.28 11.02
CA ARG A 90 9.51 -4.35 12.30
C ARG A 90 9.84 -2.96 12.82
N LYS A 91 10.28 -2.05 11.94
CA LYS A 91 10.53 -0.66 12.32
C LYS A 91 9.26 0.07 12.78
N ALA A 92 8.12 -0.15 12.11
CA ALA A 92 6.84 0.40 12.55
C ALA A 92 6.40 -0.14 13.92
N VAL A 93 6.65 -1.43 14.20
CA VAL A 93 6.40 -2.04 15.52
C VAL A 93 7.29 -1.39 16.59
N ILE A 94 8.59 -1.22 16.33
CA ILE A 94 9.52 -0.53 17.25
C ILE A 94 9.00 0.88 17.55
N ASP A 95 8.67 1.66 16.52
CA ASP A 95 8.20 3.05 16.69
C ASP A 95 6.87 3.09 17.48
N LYS A 96 5.97 2.13 17.26
CA LYS A 96 4.71 2.01 18.01
C LYS A 96 4.95 1.68 19.48
N PHE A 97 5.80 0.69 19.77
CA PHE A 97 6.10 0.32 21.15
C PHE A 97 6.86 1.43 21.89
N ASN A 98 7.70 2.18 21.18
CA ASN A 98 8.38 3.35 21.71
C ASN A 98 7.39 4.43 22.17
N ILE A 99 6.34 4.68 21.37
CA ILE A 99 5.32 5.70 21.65
C ILE A 99 4.33 5.24 22.72
N ASP A 100 3.83 4.01 22.62
CA ASP A 100 2.68 3.55 23.41
C ASP A 100 3.10 2.99 24.79
N TYR A 101 4.36 2.56 24.95
CA TYR A 101 4.81 1.83 26.14
C TYR A 101 6.08 2.38 26.79
N ASN A 102 7.18 2.46 26.03
CA ASN A 102 8.46 2.83 26.61
C ASN A 102 9.35 3.58 25.60
N ASN A 103 9.63 4.85 25.89
CA ASN A 103 10.42 5.73 25.02
C ASN A 103 11.91 5.35 24.89
N THR A 104 12.38 4.33 25.62
CA THR A 104 13.75 3.80 25.49
C THR A 104 13.88 2.69 24.45
N ILE A 105 12.77 2.15 23.92
CA ILE A 105 12.79 1.09 22.88
C ILE A 105 13.36 1.66 21.58
N GLN A 106 14.46 1.09 21.08
CA GLN A 106 15.13 1.55 19.84
C GLN A 106 15.31 0.44 18.80
N THR A 107 15.35 -0.81 19.26
CA THR A 107 15.57 -2.00 18.43
C THR A 107 14.42 -2.99 18.56
N PHE A 108 14.37 -3.97 17.64
CA PHE A 108 13.38 -5.04 17.72
C PHE A 108 13.64 -5.97 18.91
N GLU A 109 14.91 -6.15 19.31
CA GLU A 109 15.26 -6.93 20.50
C GLU A 109 14.73 -6.24 21.77
N ASP A 110 14.78 -4.91 21.86
CA ASP A 110 14.19 -4.17 22.99
C ASP A 110 12.67 -4.43 23.11
N VAL A 111 11.96 -4.56 21.98
CA VAL A 111 10.52 -4.90 21.96
C VAL A 111 10.31 -6.31 22.49
N LYS A 112 11.15 -7.26 22.08
CA LYS A 112 11.11 -8.65 22.52
C LYS A 112 11.38 -8.77 24.02
N ASP A 113 12.42 -8.12 24.50
CA ASP A 113 12.78 -8.04 25.92
C ASP A 113 11.68 -7.37 26.75
N TYR A 114 11.04 -6.32 26.21
CA TYR A 114 9.91 -5.67 26.85
C TYR A 114 8.72 -6.63 26.95
N CYS A 115 8.30 -7.26 25.85
CA CYS A 115 7.19 -8.21 25.84
C CYS A 115 7.43 -9.41 26.78
N ALA A 116 8.67 -9.92 26.85
CA ALA A 116 9.03 -11.05 27.70
C ALA A 116 8.83 -10.79 29.20
N GLN A 117 8.81 -9.52 29.63
CA GLN A 117 8.54 -9.12 31.01
C GLN A 117 7.05 -9.25 31.40
N PHE A 118 6.14 -9.35 30.43
CA PHE A 118 4.70 -9.38 30.66
C PHE A 118 4.06 -10.67 30.11
N PHE A 119 3.48 -11.48 30.99
CA PHE A 119 2.91 -12.79 30.66
C PHE A 119 1.42 -12.91 31.04
N LYS A 120 0.80 -11.83 31.52
CA LYS A 120 -0.63 -11.83 31.85
C LYS A 120 -1.46 -11.71 30.58
N LYS A 121 -2.64 -12.34 30.59
CA LYS A 121 -3.59 -12.34 29.46
C LYS A 121 -3.88 -10.94 28.93
N ASP A 122 -4.10 -9.97 29.83
CA ASP A 122 -4.40 -8.58 29.47
C ASP A 122 -3.23 -7.90 28.74
N ASP A 123 -1.98 -8.23 29.10
CA ASP A 123 -0.79 -7.69 28.43
C ASP A 123 -0.66 -8.25 27.01
N LEU A 124 -0.88 -9.56 26.83
CA LEU A 124 -0.85 -10.18 25.51
C LEU A 124 -1.93 -9.59 24.60
N LEU A 125 -3.16 -9.46 25.09
CA LEU A 125 -4.25 -8.84 24.33
C LEU A 125 -3.92 -7.40 23.95
N ARG A 126 -3.36 -6.62 24.90
CA ARG A 126 -2.93 -5.24 24.69
C ARG A 126 -1.84 -5.13 23.61
N PHE A 127 -0.82 -5.99 23.65
CA PHE A 127 0.25 -5.99 22.64
C PHE A 127 -0.25 -6.44 21.26
N ASN A 128 -1.11 -7.47 21.20
CA ASN A 128 -1.77 -7.85 19.95
C ASN A 128 -2.57 -6.69 19.37
N HIS A 129 -3.32 -5.97 20.21
CA HIS A 129 -4.08 -4.81 19.79
C HIS A 129 -3.20 -3.69 19.24
N THR A 130 -2.01 -3.43 19.79
CA THR A 130 -1.06 -2.47 19.22
C THR A 130 -0.65 -2.85 17.80
N ILE A 131 -0.28 -4.12 17.57
CA ILE A 131 0.14 -4.59 16.24
C ILE A 131 -1.06 -4.62 15.27
N ASN A 132 -2.24 -5.04 15.74
CA ASN A 132 -3.47 -5.12 14.93
C ASN A 132 -4.05 -3.77 14.52
N ASN A 133 -3.45 -2.67 14.98
CA ASN A 133 -3.82 -1.32 14.62
C ASN A 133 -2.80 -0.61 13.70
N LEU A 134 -1.72 -1.29 13.31
CA LEU A 134 -0.84 -0.79 12.25
C LEU A 134 -1.63 -0.62 10.96
N LYS A 135 -1.44 0.49 10.24
CA LYS A 135 -2.07 0.75 8.93
C LYS A 135 -1.00 0.70 7.85
N ILE A 136 -1.03 -0.34 7.03
CA ILE A 136 -0.06 -0.63 5.95
C ILE A 136 -0.79 -0.54 4.62
N CYS A 137 -0.29 0.29 3.70
CA CYS A 137 -0.95 0.48 2.41
C CYS A 137 -0.01 0.31 1.22
N ASP A 138 -0.50 -0.40 0.20
CA ASP A 138 0.06 -0.38 -1.16
C ASP A 138 -0.83 0.47 -2.10
N PRO A 139 -0.36 1.65 -2.57
CA PRO A 139 -1.14 2.55 -3.42
C PRO A 139 -1.19 2.10 -4.90
N ALA A 140 -0.49 1.02 -5.27
CA ALA A 140 -0.49 0.40 -6.59
C ALA A 140 -0.40 -1.13 -6.43
N VAL A 141 -1.39 -1.71 -5.75
CA VAL A 141 -1.30 -3.04 -5.12
C VAL A 141 -1.10 -4.21 -6.09
N GLY A 142 -1.45 -4.05 -7.36
CA GLY A 142 -1.30 -5.11 -8.36
C GLY A 142 -2.02 -6.39 -7.90
N SER A 143 -1.31 -7.53 -7.92
CA SER A 143 -1.86 -8.82 -7.46
C SER A 143 -1.84 -9.02 -5.94
N GLY A 144 -1.38 -8.04 -5.16
CA GLY A 144 -1.39 -8.10 -3.70
C GLY A 144 -0.23 -8.86 -3.06
N HIS A 145 0.89 -9.06 -3.77
CA HIS A 145 2.03 -9.81 -3.23
C HIS A 145 2.59 -9.17 -1.95
N PHE A 146 2.83 -7.85 -1.94
CA PHE A 146 3.30 -7.15 -0.74
C PHE A 146 2.32 -7.25 0.44
N LEU A 147 1.01 -7.25 0.20
CA LEU A 147 0.04 -7.38 1.29
C LEU A 147 0.04 -8.78 1.91
N VAL A 148 0.27 -9.83 1.12
CA VAL A 148 0.45 -11.19 1.64
C VAL A 148 1.77 -11.31 2.40
N SER A 149 2.87 -10.78 1.87
CA SER A 149 4.15 -10.75 2.60
C SER A 149 4.03 -9.97 3.91
N ALA A 150 3.28 -8.86 3.91
CA ALA A 150 3.02 -8.07 5.11
C ALA A 150 2.15 -8.82 6.13
N LEU A 151 1.13 -9.56 5.68
CA LEU A 151 0.33 -10.44 6.51
C LEU A 151 1.23 -11.46 7.22
N ASN A 152 2.06 -12.17 6.44
CA ASN A 152 2.94 -13.21 6.97
C ASN A 152 3.95 -12.64 7.97
N GLU A 153 4.59 -11.51 7.66
CA GLU A 153 5.54 -10.85 8.56
C GLU A 153 4.89 -10.42 9.88
N ILE A 154 3.64 -9.93 9.87
CA ILE A 154 2.93 -9.59 11.12
C ILE A 154 2.71 -10.84 11.99
N ILE A 155 2.30 -11.96 11.39
CA ILE A 155 2.11 -13.20 12.15
C ILE A 155 3.44 -13.72 12.70
N ALA A 156 4.51 -13.67 11.91
CA ALA A 156 5.86 -14.04 12.36
C ALA A 156 6.35 -13.15 13.51
N ILE A 157 6.18 -11.83 13.42
CA ILE A 157 6.51 -10.89 14.51
C ILE A 157 5.75 -11.26 15.79
N LYS A 158 4.45 -11.57 15.70
CA LYS A 158 3.64 -11.94 16.88
C LYS A 158 4.08 -13.25 17.53
N SER A 159 4.49 -14.22 16.72
CA SER A 159 5.09 -15.46 17.19
C SER A 159 6.44 -15.21 17.86
N GLU A 160 7.35 -14.45 17.22
CA GLU A 160 8.69 -14.13 17.73
C GLU A 160 8.66 -13.33 19.04
N LEU A 161 7.69 -12.42 19.17
CA LEU A 161 7.44 -11.66 20.40
C LEU A 161 6.70 -12.49 21.48
N ASN A 162 6.30 -13.72 21.18
CA ASN A 162 5.56 -14.62 22.06
C ASN A 162 4.21 -14.07 22.55
N ILE A 163 3.60 -13.21 21.73
CA ILE A 163 2.31 -12.57 22.06
C ILE A 163 1.13 -13.22 21.34
N LEU A 164 1.35 -14.10 20.34
CA LEU A 164 0.26 -14.77 19.65
C LEU A 164 -0.64 -15.54 20.64
N CYS A 165 -1.92 -15.16 20.73
CA CYS A 165 -2.86 -15.69 21.71
C CYS A 165 -4.26 -15.85 21.14
N ASN A 166 -5.05 -16.73 21.76
CA ASN A 166 -6.47 -16.87 21.42
C ASN A 166 -7.31 -15.69 21.96
N GLU A 167 -8.62 -15.73 21.69
CA GLU A 167 -9.61 -14.72 22.15
C GLU A 167 -9.60 -14.50 23.69
N ASP A 168 -9.25 -15.53 24.47
CA ASP A 168 -9.19 -15.46 25.95
C ASP A 168 -7.82 -14.98 26.49
N GLY A 169 -6.93 -14.51 25.62
CA GLY A 169 -5.56 -14.11 25.96
C GLY A 169 -4.64 -15.27 26.35
N LYS A 170 -5.02 -16.53 26.06
CA LYS A 170 -4.16 -17.70 26.26
C LYS A 170 -3.17 -17.78 25.11
N ARG A 171 -1.87 -17.67 25.44
CA ARG A 171 -0.76 -17.81 24.49
C ARG A 171 -0.84 -19.15 23.74
N ILE A 172 -0.54 -19.10 22.45
CA ILE A 172 -0.33 -20.27 21.59
C ILE A 172 1.18 -20.49 21.46
N PRO A 173 1.72 -21.62 21.93
CA PRO A 173 3.15 -21.90 21.83
C PRO A 173 3.46 -22.50 20.45
N CYS A 174 3.42 -21.66 19.42
CA CYS A 174 3.90 -22.02 18.08
C CYS A 174 4.98 -21.06 17.61
N GLU A 175 5.91 -21.61 16.85
CA GLU A 175 6.91 -20.84 16.11
C GLU A 175 6.42 -20.66 14.68
N VAL A 176 6.55 -19.44 14.16
CA VAL A 176 6.14 -19.11 12.80
C VAL A 176 7.36 -18.64 12.02
N ILE A 177 7.68 -19.37 10.96
CA ILE A 177 8.82 -19.12 10.07
C ILE A 177 8.26 -18.78 8.68
N ILE A 178 8.94 -17.85 7.99
CA ILE A 178 8.58 -17.49 6.62
C ILE A 178 9.71 -17.94 5.69
N GLU A 179 9.39 -18.82 4.74
CA GLU A 179 10.32 -19.19 3.67
C GLU A 179 9.60 -19.05 2.32
N ASN A 180 10.25 -18.40 1.34
CA ASN A 180 9.68 -18.19 0.00
C ASN A 180 8.27 -17.56 -0.01
N ASP A 181 8.03 -16.62 0.91
CA ASP A 181 6.74 -15.96 1.14
C ASP A 181 5.61 -16.90 1.64
N GLU A 182 5.96 -18.08 2.13
CA GLU A 182 5.05 -19.03 2.75
C GLU A 182 5.27 -19.10 4.26
N LEU A 183 4.16 -19.21 4.99
CA LEU A 183 4.14 -19.26 6.44
C LEU A 183 4.15 -20.73 6.88
N TYR A 184 5.24 -21.14 7.54
CA TYR A 184 5.38 -22.43 8.19
C TYR A 184 5.15 -22.25 9.67
N VAL A 185 4.30 -23.11 10.23
CA VAL A 185 4.02 -23.13 11.66
C VAL A 185 4.68 -24.38 12.21
N ALA A 186 5.50 -24.23 13.25
CA ALA A 186 6.08 -25.33 13.99
C ALA A 186 5.52 -25.38 15.41
N TYR A 187 5.35 -26.60 15.93
CA TYR A 187 4.82 -26.92 17.25
C TYR A 187 5.70 -28.00 17.90
N ASN A 188 5.69 -28.12 19.23
CA ASN A 188 6.41 -29.17 20.00
C ASN A 188 7.83 -29.53 19.48
N GLU A 189 8.87 -28.86 19.97
CA GLU A 189 10.27 -29.15 19.60
C GLU A 189 10.63 -28.94 18.10
N GLY A 190 9.79 -28.20 17.36
CA GLY A 190 10.09 -27.77 15.99
C GLY A 190 9.45 -28.62 14.88
N GLU A 191 8.54 -29.55 15.22
CA GLU A 191 7.79 -30.31 14.24
C GLU A 191 6.81 -29.40 13.47
N LEU A 192 6.71 -29.61 12.15
CA LEU A 192 5.76 -28.87 11.32
C LEU A 192 4.32 -29.16 11.78
N PHE A 193 3.56 -28.10 11.97
CA PHE A 193 2.17 -28.17 12.40
C PHE A 193 1.29 -28.70 11.27
N GLU A 194 0.63 -29.83 11.54
CA GLU A 194 -0.42 -30.38 10.68
C GLU A 194 -1.78 -30.29 11.37
N TYR A 195 -2.77 -29.74 10.67
CA TYR A 195 -4.11 -29.56 11.25
C TYR A 195 -4.84 -30.90 11.37
N GLN A 196 -4.96 -31.38 12.60
CA GLN A 196 -5.77 -32.54 12.98
C GLN A 196 -7.09 -32.06 13.60
N ARG A 197 -8.22 -32.39 12.95
CA ARG A 197 -9.56 -31.96 13.38
C ARG A 197 -9.97 -32.50 14.75
N GLN A 198 -9.52 -33.70 15.11
CA GLN A 198 -9.90 -34.36 16.35
C GLN A 198 -9.04 -33.93 17.55
N ASP A 199 -7.91 -33.26 17.31
CA ASP A 199 -7.07 -32.72 18.37
C ASP A 199 -7.49 -31.29 18.73
N THR A 200 -7.78 -31.09 20.01
CA THR A 200 -8.24 -29.80 20.55
C THR A 200 -7.13 -28.74 20.49
N ASN A 201 -5.86 -29.13 20.69
CA ASN A 201 -4.75 -28.19 20.63
C ASN A 201 -4.51 -27.71 19.20
N SER A 202 -4.49 -28.65 18.25
CA SER A 202 -4.44 -28.36 16.82
C SER A 202 -5.58 -27.44 16.37
N LEU A 203 -6.82 -27.72 16.78
CA LEU A 203 -7.96 -26.85 16.50
C LEU A 203 -7.78 -25.45 17.09
N GLN A 204 -7.24 -25.33 18.30
CA GLN A 204 -6.98 -24.04 18.95
C GLN A 204 -5.93 -23.22 18.19
N ILE A 205 -4.85 -23.86 17.73
CA ILE A 205 -3.79 -23.22 16.92
C ILE A 205 -4.39 -22.74 15.60
N GLN A 206 -5.08 -23.63 14.88
CA GLN A 206 -5.71 -23.32 13.59
C GLN A 206 -6.71 -22.17 13.70
N LYS A 207 -7.59 -22.20 14.71
CA LYS A 207 -8.55 -21.12 14.98
C LYS A 207 -7.85 -19.79 15.30
N THR A 208 -6.79 -19.82 16.11
CA THR A 208 -6.06 -18.61 16.48
C THR A 208 -5.38 -17.98 15.26
N LEU A 209 -4.71 -18.79 14.43
CA LEU A 209 -4.07 -18.31 13.20
C LEU A 209 -5.10 -17.73 12.21
N PHE A 210 -6.24 -18.39 12.04
CA PHE A 210 -7.33 -17.89 11.19
C PHE A 210 -7.82 -16.51 11.67
N ASN A 211 -8.19 -16.41 12.94
CA ASN A 211 -8.74 -15.18 13.52
C ASN A 211 -7.73 -14.04 13.48
N GLU A 212 -6.45 -14.35 13.72
CA GLU A 212 -5.39 -13.36 13.68
C GLU A 212 -5.14 -12.87 12.23
N LYS A 213 -5.03 -13.80 11.26
CA LYS A 213 -4.92 -13.43 9.85
C LYS A 213 -6.12 -12.60 9.39
N GLN A 214 -7.33 -12.98 9.78
CA GLN A 214 -8.54 -12.22 9.50
C GLN A 214 -8.45 -10.79 10.08
N THR A 215 -8.05 -10.66 11.34
CA THR A 215 -7.90 -9.35 12.01
C THR A 215 -6.89 -8.47 11.30
N VAL A 216 -5.74 -9.03 10.89
CA VAL A 216 -4.70 -8.30 10.15
C VAL A 216 -5.21 -7.86 8.78
N ILE A 217 -5.89 -8.73 8.03
CA ILE A 217 -6.47 -8.41 6.72
C ILE A 217 -7.52 -7.29 6.85
N GLU A 218 -8.38 -7.35 7.87
CA GLU A 218 -9.48 -6.40 8.06
C GLU A 218 -9.05 -5.05 8.62
N ASN A 219 -7.98 -5.01 9.43
CA ASN A 219 -7.60 -3.81 10.17
C ASN A 219 -6.27 -3.21 9.74
N CYS A 220 -5.36 -4.01 9.18
CA CYS A 220 -3.99 -3.57 8.92
C CYS A 220 -3.68 -3.32 7.45
N LEU A 221 -4.23 -4.13 6.54
CA LEU A 221 -3.80 -4.17 5.15
C LEU A 221 -4.76 -3.41 4.25
N PHE A 222 -4.22 -2.43 3.50
CA PHE A 222 -4.97 -1.58 2.59
C PHE A 222 -4.32 -1.56 1.20
N GLY A 223 -5.12 -1.54 0.14
CA GLY A 223 -4.61 -1.59 -1.22
C GLY A 223 -5.45 -0.78 -2.19
N VAL A 224 -4.80 -0.11 -3.14
CA VAL A 224 -5.46 0.61 -4.24
C VAL A 224 -4.83 0.20 -5.56
N ASP A 225 -5.66 -0.11 -6.56
CA ASP A 225 -5.18 -0.27 -7.93
C ASP A 225 -6.17 0.37 -8.91
N ILE A 226 -5.66 0.90 -10.03
CA ILE A 226 -6.51 1.47 -11.07
C ILE A 226 -7.23 0.39 -11.88
N ASN A 227 -6.68 -0.82 -11.94
CA ASN A 227 -7.23 -1.95 -12.66
C ASN A 227 -8.13 -2.82 -11.76
N PRO A 228 -9.43 -2.93 -12.05
CA PRO A 228 -10.35 -3.73 -11.23
C PRO A 228 -10.00 -5.23 -11.20
N ASN A 229 -9.33 -5.76 -12.25
CA ASN A 229 -8.89 -7.15 -12.26
C ASN A 229 -7.78 -7.40 -11.23
N SER A 230 -6.83 -6.47 -11.11
CA SER A 230 -5.75 -6.51 -10.12
C SER A 230 -6.31 -6.51 -8.70
N VAL A 231 -7.27 -5.62 -8.43
CA VAL A 231 -8.02 -5.58 -7.16
C VAL A 231 -8.66 -6.94 -6.84
N ASN A 232 -9.31 -7.59 -7.82
CA ASN A 232 -9.95 -8.88 -7.61
C ASN A 232 -8.92 -10.01 -7.36
N ILE A 233 -7.78 -9.99 -8.05
CA ILE A 233 -6.69 -10.95 -7.80
C ILE A 233 -6.11 -10.76 -6.41
N CYS A 234 -5.86 -9.52 -5.98
CA CYS A 234 -5.38 -9.21 -4.64
C CYS A 234 -6.35 -9.74 -3.56
N ARG A 235 -7.66 -9.52 -3.73
CA ARG A 235 -8.69 -10.05 -2.82
C ARG A 235 -8.68 -11.58 -2.78
N LEU A 236 -8.61 -12.23 -3.95
CA LEU A 236 -8.53 -13.69 -4.05
C LEU A 236 -7.27 -14.22 -3.35
N ARG A 237 -6.12 -13.58 -3.53
CA ARG A 237 -4.85 -13.98 -2.92
C ARG A 237 -4.91 -13.92 -1.39
N LEU A 238 -5.45 -12.83 -0.84
CA LEU A 238 -5.67 -12.70 0.62
C LEU A 238 -6.68 -13.73 1.15
N TRP A 239 -7.75 -14.03 0.40
CA TRP A 239 -8.68 -15.09 0.77
C TRP A 239 -8.03 -16.47 0.78
N ILE A 240 -7.23 -16.81 -0.24
CA ILE A 240 -6.52 -18.10 -0.29
C ILE A 240 -5.58 -18.23 0.91
N GLU A 241 -4.85 -17.16 1.24
CA GLU A 241 -3.93 -17.17 2.38
C GLU A 241 -4.66 -17.35 3.73
N LEU A 242 -5.86 -16.78 3.87
CA LEU A 242 -6.72 -17.02 5.02
C LEU A 242 -7.29 -18.45 5.04
N LEU A 243 -7.69 -18.97 3.88
CA LEU A 243 -8.28 -20.32 3.74
C LEU A 243 -7.30 -21.43 4.11
N LYS A 244 -5.99 -21.22 3.98
CA LYS A 244 -4.97 -22.16 4.48
C LYS A 244 -5.15 -22.49 5.96
N ASN A 245 -5.71 -21.56 6.74
CA ASN A 245 -5.99 -21.76 8.16
C ASN A 245 -7.49 -21.95 8.47
N ALA A 246 -8.34 -22.20 7.47
CA ALA A 246 -9.75 -22.44 7.70
C ALA A 246 -9.97 -23.64 8.65
N TYR A 247 -10.99 -23.55 9.50
CA TYR A 247 -11.34 -24.57 10.48
C TYR A 247 -12.85 -24.83 10.47
N TYR A 248 -13.24 -25.97 11.03
CA TYR A 248 -14.65 -26.31 11.22
C TYR A 248 -15.13 -25.84 12.59
N THR A 249 -16.28 -25.18 12.63
CA THR A 249 -16.95 -24.78 13.86
C THR A 249 -17.43 -26.02 14.64
N SER A 250 -17.86 -25.81 15.90
CA SER A 250 -18.48 -26.86 16.72
C SER A 250 -19.72 -27.49 16.08
N GLU A 251 -20.38 -26.76 15.16
CA GLU A 251 -21.56 -27.20 14.42
C GLU A 251 -21.19 -27.98 13.14
N GLY A 252 -19.89 -28.14 12.87
CA GLY A 252 -19.38 -28.86 11.70
C GLY A 252 -19.40 -28.05 10.41
N GLU A 253 -19.66 -26.74 10.48
CA GLU A 253 -19.62 -25.83 9.34
C GLU A 253 -18.21 -25.26 9.16
N LEU A 254 -17.78 -25.06 7.92
CA LEU A 254 -16.51 -24.38 7.65
C LEU A 254 -16.65 -22.88 7.99
N GLN A 255 -15.68 -22.33 8.71
CA GLN A 255 -15.68 -20.91 9.05
C GLN A 255 -15.83 -20.03 7.80
N THR A 256 -16.68 -19.01 7.91
CA THR A 256 -17.00 -18.11 6.79
C THR A 256 -15.90 -17.10 6.53
N LEU A 257 -15.72 -16.74 5.25
CA LEU A 257 -14.72 -15.78 4.80
C LEU A 257 -15.12 -14.33 5.12
N PRO A 258 -14.16 -13.47 5.53
CA PRO A 258 -14.39 -12.06 5.77
C PRO A 258 -14.60 -11.26 4.47
N ASN A 259 -15.16 -10.06 4.63
CA ASN A 259 -15.37 -9.10 3.54
C ASN A 259 -14.10 -8.27 3.28
N ILE A 260 -13.16 -8.84 2.52
CA ILE A 260 -11.87 -8.21 2.17
C ILE A 260 -12.06 -7.01 1.20
N ASP A 261 -13.22 -6.91 0.56
CA ASP A 261 -13.54 -5.89 -0.45
C ASP A 261 -13.55 -4.45 0.09
N ILE A 262 -13.58 -4.29 1.41
CA ILE A 262 -13.58 -2.96 2.02
C ILE A 262 -12.20 -2.30 2.09
N ASN A 263 -11.10 -3.06 2.20
CA ASN A 263 -9.75 -2.47 2.30
C ASN A 263 -8.98 -2.46 0.98
N ILE A 264 -9.38 -3.28 0.00
CA ILE A 264 -8.78 -3.31 -1.32
C ILE A 264 -9.73 -2.63 -2.32
N LYS A 265 -9.33 -1.49 -2.87
CA LYS A 265 -10.19 -0.60 -3.66
C LYS A 265 -9.68 -0.38 -5.08
N CYS A 266 -10.62 -0.13 -5.99
CA CYS A 266 -10.32 0.28 -7.35
C CYS A 266 -10.35 1.81 -7.47
N GLY A 267 -9.32 2.40 -8.05
CA GLY A 267 -9.23 3.85 -8.29
C GLY A 267 -7.83 4.31 -8.65
N ASN A 268 -7.73 5.51 -9.20
CA ASN A 268 -6.46 6.17 -9.47
C ASN A 268 -5.96 6.86 -8.20
N SER A 269 -5.02 6.23 -7.52
CA SER A 269 -4.44 6.68 -6.24
C SER A 269 -3.72 8.04 -6.33
N LEU A 270 -3.21 8.41 -7.52
CA LEU A 270 -2.52 9.69 -7.77
C LEU A 270 -3.47 10.88 -7.98
N VAL A 271 -4.77 10.63 -8.16
CA VAL A 271 -5.74 11.68 -8.47
C VAL A 271 -6.80 11.71 -7.37
N SER A 272 -6.93 12.87 -6.72
CA SER A 272 -7.99 13.14 -5.76
C SER A 272 -8.56 14.52 -6.03
N ARG A 273 -9.89 14.67 -5.92
CA ARG A 273 -10.55 15.97 -6.12
C ARG A 273 -10.28 16.94 -4.98
N PHE A 274 -9.90 16.42 -3.81
CA PHE A 274 -9.87 17.17 -2.56
C PHE A 274 -8.57 16.95 -1.80
N GLY A 275 -8.09 17.99 -1.12
CA GLY A 275 -6.88 17.88 -0.34
C GLY A 275 -7.09 17.05 0.93
N LEU A 276 -6.05 16.32 1.35
CA LEU A 276 -6.07 15.56 2.61
C LEU A 276 -6.36 16.43 3.85
N LYS A 277 -6.01 17.73 3.78
CA LYS A 277 -6.15 18.71 4.87
C LYS A 277 -7.49 19.46 4.88
N ASP A 278 -8.37 19.26 3.89
CA ASP A 278 -9.65 19.97 3.84
C ASP A 278 -10.54 19.57 5.03
N SER A 279 -11.26 20.51 5.68
CA SER A 279 -12.06 20.14 6.85
C SER A 279 -13.33 19.36 6.48
N LEU A 280 -13.49 18.16 7.06
CA LEU A 280 -14.74 17.37 6.96
C LEU A 280 -15.82 17.84 7.94
N LYS A 281 -15.49 18.69 8.92
CA LYS A 281 -16.44 19.12 9.97
C LYS A 281 -17.69 19.81 9.43
N SER A 282 -17.58 20.54 8.32
CA SER A 282 -18.73 21.19 7.68
C SER A 282 -19.56 20.23 6.82
N VAL A 283 -19.03 19.05 6.48
CA VAL A 283 -19.78 18.05 5.70
C VAL A 283 -20.81 17.34 6.58
N PHE A 284 -20.49 17.09 7.84
CA PHE A 284 -21.39 16.46 8.83
C PHE A 284 -22.31 17.43 9.58
N LYS A 285 -22.32 18.72 9.22
CA LYS A 285 -23.16 19.75 9.88
C LYS A 285 -24.40 20.13 9.07
N ASN A 286 -24.65 19.47 7.94
CA ASN A 286 -25.79 19.80 7.11
C ASN A 286 -27.09 19.25 7.73
N LYS A 287 -28.17 20.05 7.77
CA LYS A 287 -29.44 19.69 8.43
C LYS A 287 -30.15 18.47 7.80
N GLU A 288 -29.72 18.06 6.61
CA GLU A 288 -30.21 16.88 5.88
C GLU A 288 -29.44 15.59 6.22
N ILE A 289 -28.43 15.65 7.10
CA ILE A 289 -27.56 14.50 7.42
C ILE A 289 -27.82 14.05 8.86
N GLU A 290 -28.30 12.82 8.99
CA GLU A 290 -28.54 12.17 10.29
C GLU A 290 -27.33 11.39 10.82
N TYR A 291 -26.22 11.33 10.05
CA TYR A 291 -25.04 10.51 10.36
C TYR A 291 -23.78 11.34 10.60
N SER A 292 -23.06 11.02 11.68
CA SER A 292 -21.75 11.56 12.05
C SER A 292 -20.58 10.77 11.44
N ILE A 293 -19.35 11.26 11.64
CA ILE A 293 -18.12 10.50 11.29
C ILE A 293 -18.03 9.19 12.07
N GLU A 294 -18.54 9.17 13.29
CA GLU A 294 -18.58 7.99 14.15
C GLU A 294 -19.56 6.97 13.58
N ASP A 295 -20.75 7.40 13.17
CA ASP A 295 -21.75 6.52 12.52
C ASP A 295 -21.19 5.91 11.22
N TYR A 296 -20.42 6.68 10.46
CA TYR A 296 -19.74 6.16 9.27
C TYR A 296 -18.70 5.09 9.61
N LYS A 297 -17.88 5.33 10.64
CA LYS A 297 -16.88 4.35 11.12
C LYS A 297 -17.55 3.09 11.64
N ILE A 298 -18.64 3.23 12.40
CA ILE A 298 -19.44 2.12 12.92
C ILE A 298 -20.02 1.32 11.76
N ALA A 299 -20.62 1.98 10.76
CA ALA A 299 -21.14 1.31 9.58
C ALA A 299 -20.04 0.53 8.83
N VAL A 300 -18.87 1.13 8.62
CA VAL A 300 -17.74 0.44 7.97
C VAL A 300 -17.27 -0.76 8.79
N ASN A 301 -17.19 -0.65 10.11
CA ASN A 301 -16.82 -1.76 10.98
C ASN A 301 -17.89 -2.87 10.98
N GLU A 302 -19.17 -2.51 11.03
CA GLU A 302 -20.28 -3.46 10.98
C GLU A 302 -20.31 -4.22 9.65
N TYR A 303 -19.97 -3.55 8.54
CA TYR A 303 -19.83 -4.17 7.23
C TYR A 303 -18.74 -5.26 7.22
N LYS A 304 -17.61 -5.01 7.90
CA LYS A 304 -16.51 -5.98 8.00
C LYS A 304 -16.94 -7.24 8.75
N GLN A 305 -17.62 -7.04 9.88
CA GLN A 305 -17.93 -8.11 10.82
C GLN A 305 -19.19 -8.91 10.47
N THR A 306 -20.14 -8.34 9.72
CA THR A 306 -21.40 -9.03 9.45
C THR A 306 -21.25 -10.13 8.39
N ASN A 307 -21.89 -11.28 8.65
CA ASN A 307 -22.03 -12.38 7.68
C ASN A 307 -23.40 -12.40 6.99
N SER A 308 -24.34 -11.57 7.45
CA SER A 308 -25.70 -11.51 6.90
C SER A 308 -25.75 -10.69 5.61
N LYS A 309 -26.22 -11.28 4.51
CA LYS A 309 -26.39 -10.58 3.22
C LYS A 309 -27.36 -9.40 3.29
N SER A 310 -28.42 -9.49 4.11
CA SER A 310 -29.39 -8.39 4.27
C SER A 310 -28.74 -7.21 4.99
N LYS A 311 -28.08 -7.49 6.11
CA LYS A 311 -27.39 -6.48 6.92
C LYS A 311 -26.24 -5.83 6.14
N LYS A 312 -25.50 -6.61 5.32
CA LYS A 312 -24.49 -6.07 4.40
C LYS A 312 -25.08 -5.07 3.41
N ARG A 313 -26.25 -5.34 2.85
CA ARG A 313 -26.91 -4.43 1.89
C ARG A 313 -27.29 -3.12 2.59
N GLU A 314 -27.94 -3.22 3.73
CA GLU A 314 -28.32 -2.07 4.55
C GLU A 314 -27.11 -1.18 4.89
N VAL A 315 -26.06 -1.76 5.46
CA VAL A 315 -24.84 -1.03 5.82
C VAL A 315 -24.10 -0.51 4.58
N SER A 316 -24.06 -1.27 3.49
CA SER A 316 -23.50 -0.81 2.22
C SER A 316 -24.25 0.40 1.65
N ASP A 317 -25.57 0.45 1.81
CA ASP A 317 -26.39 1.54 1.31
C ASP A 317 -26.21 2.79 2.18
N ILE A 318 -26.02 2.63 3.49
CA ILE A 318 -25.58 3.72 4.39
C ILE A 318 -24.22 4.27 3.94
N ILE A 319 -23.23 3.40 3.74
CA ILE A 319 -21.88 3.79 3.27
C ILE A 319 -21.96 4.55 1.94
N LYS A 320 -22.73 4.06 0.97
CA LYS A 320 -22.91 4.73 -0.33
C LYS A 320 -23.60 6.08 -0.21
N THR A 321 -24.63 6.17 0.64
CA THR A 321 -25.38 7.41 0.88
C THR A 321 -24.46 8.45 1.51
N VAL A 322 -23.73 8.06 2.55
CA VAL A 322 -22.72 8.90 3.20
C VAL A 322 -21.67 9.37 2.20
N LYS A 323 -21.07 8.47 1.40
CA LYS A 323 -20.10 8.82 0.34
C LYS A 323 -20.65 9.75 -0.74
N SER A 324 -21.88 9.53 -1.20
CA SER A 324 -22.51 10.39 -2.21
C SER A 324 -22.77 11.79 -1.65
N ASN A 325 -23.22 11.89 -0.40
CA ASN A 325 -23.44 13.16 0.28
C ASN A 325 -22.12 13.90 0.56
N PHE A 326 -21.04 13.18 0.87
CA PHE A 326 -19.71 13.77 0.97
C PHE A 326 -19.34 14.49 -0.32
N LYS A 327 -19.48 13.80 -1.46
CA LYS A 327 -19.19 14.35 -2.78
C LYS A 327 -20.02 15.62 -3.05
N THR A 328 -21.33 15.57 -2.86
CA THR A 328 -22.23 16.71 -3.13
C THR A 328 -21.97 17.94 -2.23
N ASN A 329 -21.72 17.74 -0.93
CA ASN A 329 -21.45 18.85 0.01
C ASN A 329 -20.07 19.49 -0.17
N LEU A 330 -19.09 18.71 -0.61
CA LEU A 330 -17.79 19.28 -0.97
C LEU A 330 -17.87 20.06 -2.29
N ASP A 331 -18.66 19.58 -3.25
CA ASP A 331 -18.93 20.30 -4.49
C ASP A 331 -19.60 21.66 -4.23
N SER A 332 -20.53 21.75 -3.28
CA SER A 332 -21.17 23.02 -2.90
C SER A 332 -20.18 24.01 -2.27
N LYS A 333 -19.28 23.56 -1.38
CA LYS A 333 -18.22 24.43 -0.83
C LYS A 333 -17.30 25.00 -1.90
N ILE A 334 -16.95 24.22 -2.92
CA ILE A 334 -16.15 24.71 -4.04
C ILE A 334 -16.93 25.79 -4.78
N LYS A 335 -18.24 25.58 -5.04
CA LYS A 335 -19.12 26.60 -5.62
C LYS A 335 -19.19 27.86 -4.76
N ASP A 336 -19.24 27.75 -3.44
CA ASP A 336 -19.26 28.90 -2.53
C ASP A 336 -17.94 29.69 -2.55
N LYS A 337 -16.79 29.00 -2.56
CA LYS A 337 -15.47 29.65 -2.71
C LYS A 337 -15.39 30.43 -4.03
N VAL A 338 -15.90 29.84 -5.11
CA VAL A 338 -15.94 30.48 -6.43
C VAL A 338 -16.87 31.69 -6.40
N SER A 339 -18.09 31.54 -5.88
CA SER A 339 -19.06 32.63 -5.76
C SER A 339 -18.51 33.79 -4.93
N LYS A 340 -17.81 33.50 -3.83
CA LYS A 340 -17.16 34.52 -3.00
C LYS A 340 -16.03 35.22 -3.74
N ALA A 341 -15.12 34.47 -4.38
CA ALA A 341 -13.99 35.06 -5.10
C ALA A 341 -14.45 35.92 -6.30
N SER A 342 -15.45 35.44 -7.04
CA SER A 342 -16.06 36.19 -8.15
C SER A 342 -16.83 37.41 -7.64
N GLY A 343 -17.57 37.28 -6.54
CA GLY A 343 -18.28 38.39 -5.91
C GLY A 343 -17.34 39.48 -5.39
N ASP A 344 -16.23 39.11 -4.74
CA ASP A 344 -15.20 40.06 -4.29
C ASP A 344 -14.62 40.85 -5.49
N TYR A 345 -14.38 40.19 -6.62
CA TYR A 345 -13.90 40.84 -7.85
C TYR A 345 -14.98 41.74 -8.47
N GLU A 346 -16.22 41.27 -8.60
CA GLU A 346 -17.33 42.03 -9.19
C GLU A 346 -17.69 43.26 -8.37
N ASN A 347 -17.72 43.14 -7.04
CA ASN A 347 -17.99 44.25 -6.13
C ASN A 347 -16.90 45.33 -6.24
N GLU A 348 -15.63 44.95 -6.24
CA GLU A 348 -14.52 45.91 -6.38
C GLU A 348 -14.50 46.54 -7.78
N LYS A 349 -14.86 45.78 -8.82
CA LYS A 349 -15.02 46.30 -10.17
C LYS A 349 -16.14 47.34 -10.24
N GLN A 350 -17.32 47.02 -9.71
CA GLN A 350 -18.46 47.94 -9.66
C GLN A 350 -18.13 49.21 -8.86
N ARG A 351 -17.39 49.09 -7.74
CA ARG A 351 -16.93 50.24 -6.96
C ARG A 351 -16.07 51.18 -7.81
N LEU A 352 -15.13 50.63 -8.58
CA LEU A 352 -14.25 51.42 -9.44
C LEU A 352 -15.00 52.03 -10.64
N ASP A 353 -15.88 51.27 -11.28
CA ASP A 353 -16.72 51.75 -12.39
C ASP A 353 -17.62 52.92 -11.92
N ASN A 354 -18.19 52.83 -10.71
CA ASN A 354 -18.99 53.90 -10.12
C ASN A 354 -18.15 55.17 -9.83
N LEU A 355 -16.93 55.03 -9.29
CA LEU A 355 -16.04 56.17 -9.03
C LEU A 355 -15.70 56.93 -10.32
N GLU A 356 -15.43 56.23 -11.41
CA GLU A 356 -15.18 56.84 -12.72
C GLU A 356 -16.42 57.56 -13.26
N LEU A 357 -17.62 57.01 -13.05
CA LEU A 357 -18.90 57.63 -13.42
C LEU A 357 -19.17 58.96 -12.70
N PHE A 358 -18.71 59.10 -11.46
CA PHE A 358 -18.79 60.34 -10.68
C PHE A 358 -17.61 61.31 -10.92
N GLY A 359 -16.71 60.99 -11.85
CA GLY A 359 -15.59 61.84 -12.24
C GLY A 359 -14.38 61.78 -11.28
N GLU A 360 -14.33 60.80 -10.39
CA GLU A 360 -13.20 60.59 -9.49
C GLU A 360 -12.08 59.78 -10.15
N LYS A 361 -10.81 60.09 -9.84
CA LYS A 361 -9.65 59.37 -10.37
C LYS A 361 -9.33 58.14 -9.53
N THR A 362 -9.27 56.98 -10.17
CA THR A 362 -8.85 55.71 -9.56
C THR A 362 -7.36 55.69 -9.23
N LYS A 363 -6.98 55.15 -8.05
CA LYS A 363 -5.58 55.04 -7.64
C LYS A 363 -4.93 53.76 -8.21
N LYS A 364 -3.63 53.83 -8.52
CA LYS A 364 -2.85 52.66 -9.00
C LYS A 364 -2.95 51.44 -8.08
N THR A 365 -2.94 51.65 -6.76
CA THR A 365 -3.10 50.59 -5.76
C THR A 365 -4.44 49.85 -5.87
N GLU A 366 -5.52 50.54 -6.24
CA GLU A 366 -6.86 49.95 -6.40
C GLU A 366 -6.93 49.12 -7.68
N THR A 367 -6.32 49.62 -8.77
CA THR A 367 -6.23 48.86 -10.02
C THR A 367 -5.37 47.59 -9.88
N ASP A 368 -4.29 47.63 -9.09
CA ASP A 368 -3.46 46.46 -8.82
C ASP A 368 -4.19 45.45 -7.91
N ASN A 369 -5.00 45.92 -6.96
CA ASN A 369 -5.86 45.05 -6.15
C ASN A 369 -6.92 44.34 -7.00
N LEU A 370 -7.59 45.07 -7.90
CA LEU A 370 -8.57 44.51 -8.82
C LEU A 370 -7.94 43.41 -9.71
N LYS A 371 -6.74 43.63 -10.23
CA LYS A 371 -6.00 42.61 -11.00
C LYS A 371 -5.70 41.37 -10.17
N LYS A 372 -5.29 41.52 -8.90
CA LYS A 372 -5.06 40.38 -8.00
C LYS A 372 -6.35 39.60 -7.72
N LEU A 373 -7.46 40.30 -7.45
CA LEU A 373 -8.77 39.68 -7.24
C LEU A 373 -9.26 38.94 -8.49
N LYS A 374 -9.10 39.55 -9.67
CA LYS A 374 -9.42 38.93 -10.96
C LYS A 374 -8.63 37.63 -11.17
N LEU A 375 -7.31 37.67 -11.02
CA LEU A 375 -6.46 36.49 -11.17
C LEU A 375 -6.82 35.40 -10.16
N LYS A 376 -7.18 35.78 -8.93
CA LYS A 376 -7.64 34.84 -7.90
C LYS A 376 -8.98 34.21 -8.27
N ALA A 377 -9.96 34.99 -8.74
CA ALA A 377 -11.26 34.50 -9.15
C ALA A 377 -11.18 33.59 -10.38
N GLU A 378 -10.39 33.97 -11.39
CA GLU A 378 -10.13 33.17 -12.59
C GLU A 378 -9.44 31.85 -12.23
N LYS A 379 -8.44 31.87 -11.33
CA LYS A 379 -7.76 30.66 -10.85
C LYS A 379 -8.72 29.71 -10.15
N ILE A 380 -9.52 30.21 -9.19
CA ILE A 380 -10.46 29.39 -8.42
C ILE A 380 -11.60 28.86 -9.31
N THR A 381 -12.06 29.64 -10.30
CA THR A 381 -13.08 29.20 -11.26
C THR A 381 -12.57 28.11 -12.17
N LYS A 382 -11.33 28.25 -12.66
CA LYS A 382 -10.67 27.20 -13.45
C LYS A 382 -10.47 25.91 -12.63
N GLU A 383 -10.01 26.02 -11.38
CA GLU A 383 -9.90 24.88 -10.47
C GLU A 383 -11.25 24.16 -10.27
N LYS A 384 -12.36 24.91 -10.13
CA LYS A 384 -13.71 24.32 -10.05
C LYS A 384 -14.07 23.55 -11.32
N ASP A 385 -13.87 24.16 -12.49
CA ASP A 385 -14.25 23.54 -13.76
C ASP A 385 -13.42 22.27 -14.02
N ASP A 386 -12.14 22.28 -13.64
CA ASP A 386 -11.28 21.11 -13.69
C ASP A 386 -11.77 20.01 -12.73
N ILE A 387 -12.13 20.34 -11.47
CA ILE A 387 -12.57 19.35 -10.47
C ILE A 387 -13.95 18.74 -10.76
N LEU A 388 -14.93 19.56 -11.18
CA LEU A 388 -16.34 19.14 -11.28
C LEU A 388 -16.73 18.59 -12.65
N ASN A 389 -16.15 19.14 -13.73
CA ASN A 389 -16.63 18.85 -15.09
C ASN A 389 -15.66 17.96 -15.88
N ASN A 390 -14.45 17.73 -15.38
CA ASN A 390 -13.41 17.08 -16.16
C ASN A 390 -13.44 15.55 -15.99
N VAL A 391 -13.36 14.83 -17.11
CA VAL A 391 -13.27 13.35 -17.19
C VAL A 391 -12.07 12.83 -16.37
N ILE A 392 -11.09 13.70 -16.13
CA ILE A 392 -9.92 13.54 -15.25
C ILE A 392 -10.25 12.88 -13.90
N TYR A 393 -11.33 13.30 -13.24
CA TYR A 393 -11.64 12.85 -11.88
C TYR A 393 -12.64 11.68 -11.84
N LYS A 394 -12.91 11.05 -13.00
CA LYS A 394 -13.84 9.92 -13.10
C LYS A 394 -13.42 8.76 -12.19
N ASP A 395 -12.12 8.45 -12.21
CA ASP A 395 -11.52 7.36 -11.44
C ASP A 395 -10.71 7.87 -10.22
N ALA A 396 -10.90 9.14 -9.82
CA ALA A 396 -10.18 9.72 -8.69
C ALA A 396 -10.45 8.96 -7.39
N PHE A 397 -9.38 8.69 -6.65
CA PHE A 397 -9.43 7.97 -5.38
C PHE A 397 -9.41 8.94 -4.19
N GLU A 398 -10.50 8.98 -3.45
CA GLU A 398 -10.63 9.86 -2.30
C GLU A 398 -10.22 9.14 -1.01
N TRP A 399 -8.92 9.17 -0.70
CA TRP A 399 -8.29 8.46 0.42
C TRP A 399 -9.06 8.51 1.74
N ARG A 400 -9.62 9.67 2.09
CA ARG A 400 -10.33 9.91 3.35
C ARG A 400 -11.70 9.24 3.42
N PHE A 401 -12.37 9.09 2.27
CA PHE A 401 -13.69 8.46 2.22
C PHE A 401 -13.56 6.97 2.01
N GLU A 402 -12.58 6.55 1.23
CA GLU A 402 -12.38 5.14 0.92
C GLU A 402 -11.79 4.38 2.10
N PHE A 403 -11.00 5.04 2.95
CA PHE A 403 -10.40 4.48 4.17
C PHE A 403 -10.66 5.38 5.40
N PRO A 404 -11.78 5.22 6.12
CA PRO A 404 -12.02 5.98 7.36
C PRO A 404 -11.09 5.61 8.51
N GLU A 405 -10.38 4.49 8.45
CA GLU A 405 -9.44 4.01 9.46
C GLU A 405 -8.22 4.93 9.61
N VAL A 406 -7.95 5.75 8.60
CA VAL A 406 -6.89 6.77 8.63
C VAL A 406 -7.42 8.15 9.04
N LEU A 407 -8.61 8.21 9.64
CA LEU A 407 -9.19 9.43 10.22
C LEU A 407 -9.26 9.34 11.76
N ASP A 408 -9.08 10.48 12.44
CA ASP A 408 -9.39 10.59 13.87
C ASP A 408 -10.91 10.73 14.12
N ASN A 409 -11.31 10.84 15.39
CA ASN A 409 -12.73 10.97 15.77
C ASN A 409 -13.35 12.32 15.36
N GLU A 410 -12.51 13.29 14.95
CA GLU A 410 -12.95 14.59 14.43
C GLU A 410 -12.99 14.64 12.90
N GLY A 411 -12.59 13.57 12.22
CA GLY A 411 -12.49 13.48 10.75
C GLY A 411 -11.22 14.13 10.17
N ASN A 412 -10.21 14.42 10.99
CA ASN A 412 -8.90 14.85 10.50
C ASN A 412 -8.11 13.65 9.99
N TYR A 413 -7.31 13.88 8.95
CA TYR A 413 -6.48 12.84 8.36
C TYR A 413 -5.27 12.53 9.23
N LEU A 414 -5.18 11.29 9.71
CA LEU A 414 -4.04 10.75 10.43
C LEU A 414 -2.97 10.23 9.45
N GLY A 415 -3.38 9.40 8.49
CA GLY A 415 -2.51 8.73 7.52
C GLY A 415 -2.17 7.28 7.88
N PHE A 416 -1.26 6.69 7.11
CA PHE A 416 -0.77 5.31 7.29
C PHE A 416 0.52 5.24 8.11
N ASP A 417 0.75 4.12 8.79
CA ASP A 417 2.01 3.84 9.50
C ASP A 417 3.10 3.41 8.50
N VAL A 418 2.74 2.61 7.50
CA VAL A 418 3.65 2.13 6.44
C VAL A 418 3.00 2.25 5.07
N ILE A 419 3.76 2.75 4.09
CA ILE A 419 3.47 2.65 2.65
C ILE A 419 4.50 1.72 2.02
N ILE A 420 4.04 0.70 1.31
CA ILE A 420 4.91 -0.33 0.71
C ILE A 420 4.40 -0.71 -0.68
N GLY A 421 5.29 -1.04 -1.61
CA GLY A 421 4.84 -1.48 -2.94
C GLY A 421 5.90 -1.43 -4.03
N ASN A 422 5.45 -1.77 -5.24
CA ASN A 422 6.19 -1.64 -6.49
C ASN A 422 5.36 -0.77 -7.46
N PRO A 423 5.48 0.57 -7.41
CA PRO A 423 4.73 1.46 -8.29
C PRO A 423 5.04 1.22 -9.78
N PRO A 424 4.18 1.61 -10.72
CA PRO A 424 4.36 1.31 -12.15
C PRO A 424 5.54 2.06 -12.80
N TYR A 425 6.24 1.40 -13.74
CA TYR A 425 7.44 1.93 -14.40
C TYR A 425 7.08 2.48 -15.79
N ILE A 426 6.33 3.57 -15.80
CA ILE A 426 5.80 4.18 -17.03
C ILE A 426 6.34 5.60 -17.16
N GLN A 427 6.96 5.89 -18.29
CA GLN A 427 7.39 7.24 -18.63
C GLN A 427 6.17 8.14 -18.85
N LEU A 428 6.12 9.27 -18.15
CA LEU A 428 4.99 10.20 -18.20
C LEU A 428 4.69 10.67 -19.64
N GLN A 429 5.72 10.91 -20.46
CA GLN A 429 5.54 11.29 -21.87
C GLN A 429 4.73 10.30 -22.70
N LYS A 430 4.85 9.00 -22.40
CA LYS A 430 4.14 7.93 -23.12
C LYS A 430 2.66 7.83 -22.74
N MET A 431 2.24 8.51 -21.68
CA MET A 431 0.86 8.49 -21.19
C MET A 431 -0.07 9.48 -21.91
N GLY A 432 0.46 10.31 -22.82
CA GLY A 432 -0.33 11.27 -23.59
C GLY A 432 -1.12 12.24 -22.68
N THR A 433 -2.43 12.33 -22.90
CA THR A 433 -3.33 13.24 -22.17
C THR A 433 -3.31 13.01 -20.66
N SER A 434 -3.14 11.77 -20.18
CA SER A 434 -3.05 11.47 -18.74
C SER A 434 -1.85 12.15 -18.07
N SER A 435 -0.78 12.45 -18.81
CA SER A 435 0.35 13.22 -18.25
C SER A 435 0.03 14.70 -18.10
N ASP A 436 -0.77 15.28 -19.01
CA ASP A 436 -1.21 16.67 -18.91
C ASP A 436 -2.09 16.87 -17.66
N VAL A 437 -2.91 15.86 -17.36
CA VAL A 437 -3.72 15.79 -16.13
C VAL A 437 -2.82 15.80 -14.89
N LEU A 438 -1.85 14.90 -14.82
CA LEU A 438 -0.96 14.79 -13.66
C LEU A 438 -0.12 16.06 -13.46
N GLN A 439 0.21 16.77 -14.55
CA GLN A 439 0.88 18.06 -14.48
C GLN A 439 0.04 19.12 -13.76
N GLN A 440 -1.28 19.13 -13.96
CA GLN A 440 -2.19 20.09 -13.33
C GLN A 440 -2.35 19.87 -11.82
N LEU A 441 -1.99 18.69 -11.32
CA LEU A 441 -2.06 18.35 -9.89
C LEU A 441 -0.90 18.92 -9.06
N ASN A 442 0.05 19.62 -9.71
CA ASN A 442 1.13 20.37 -9.05
C ASN A 442 2.00 19.53 -8.09
N TYR A 443 2.25 18.26 -8.43
CA TYR A 443 3.26 17.44 -7.74
C TYR A 443 4.64 18.09 -7.86
N LEU A 444 5.34 18.28 -6.74
CA LEU A 444 6.70 18.82 -6.69
C LEU A 444 7.71 17.93 -7.43
N THR A 445 7.42 16.63 -7.47
CA THR A 445 8.23 15.60 -8.12
C THR A 445 7.93 15.43 -9.61
N PHE A 446 6.94 16.15 -10.16
CA PHE A 446 6.57 16.02 -11.56
C PHE A 446 7.69 16.51 -12.48
N ALA A 447 8.20 15.59 -13.31
CA ALA A 447 9.05 15.91 -14.44
C ALA A 447 8.47 15.24 -15.68
N ARG A 448 8.15 16.01 -16.75
CA ARG A 448 7.50 15.47 -17.95
C ARG A 448 8.27 14.31 -18.57
N THR A 449 9.60 14.37 -18.55
CA THR A 449 10.53 13.32 -19.04
C THR A 449 10.74 12.16 -18.07
N GLY A 450 10.21 12.25 -16.84
CA GLY A 450 10.38 11.26 -15.79
C GLY A 450 9.35 10.15 -15.82
N ASP A 451 9.47 9.26 -14.85
CA ASP A 451 8.58 8.13 -14.64
C ASP A 451 7.48 8.45 -13.61
N ILE A 452 6.34 7.77 -13.76
CA ILE A 452 5.17 7.94 -12.90
C ILE A 452 5.44 7.58 -11.43
N TYR A 453 6.36 6.65 -11.14
CA TYR A 453 6.70 6.26 -9.76
C TYR A 453 7.20 7.46 -8.92
N SER A 454 7.75 8.50 -9.55
CA SER A 454 8.14 9.74 -8.85
C SER A 454 6.96 10.39 -8.15
N LEU A 455 5.78 10.38 -8.79
CA LEU A 455 4.54 10.90 -8.22
C LEU A 455 4.02 10.01 -7.08
N PHE A 456 4.24 8.69 -7.18
CA PHE A 456 3.89 7.75 -6.11
C PHE A 456 4.74 7.96 -4.85
N TYR A 457 6.01 8.33 -4.97
CA TYR A 457 6.82 8.69 -3.80
C TYR A 457 6.25 9.91 -3.06
N GLU A 458 5.87 10.96 -3.79
CA GLU A 458 5.26 12.15 -3.20
C GLU A 458 3.87 11.86 -2.63
N LEU A 459 3.03 11.11 -3.36
CA LEU A 459 1.73 10.63 -2.86
C LEU A 459 1.91 9.85 -1.55
N GLY A 460 2.81 8.85 -1.56
CA GLY A 460 3.09 8.00 -0.41
C GLY A 460 3.52 8.81 0.80
N ASN A 461 4.43 9.78 0.63
CA ASN A 461 4.79 10.69 1.70
C ASN A 461 3.61 11.56 2.17
N ASN A 462 2.73 12.00 1.27
CA ASN A 462 1.56 12.80 1.63
C ASN A 462 0.55 12.01 2.49
N ILE A 463 0.30 10.73 2.18
CA ILE A 463 -0.64 9.85 2.89
C ILE A 463 -0.07 9.20 4.17
N LEU A 464 1.24 9.33 4.42
CA LEU A 464 1.88 8.86 5.65
C LEU A 464 1.55 9.73 6.87
N LYS A 465 1.47 9.08 8.04
CA LYS A 465 1.59 9.73 9.35
C LYS A 465 2.95 10.42 9.50
N LYS A 466 3.06 11.39 10.39
CA LYS A 466 4.36 11.93 10.80
C LYS A 466 5.23 10.78 11.35
N LYS A 467 6.50 10.70 10.93
CA LYS A 467 7.43 9.59 11.19
C LYS A 467 7.03 8.23 10.59
N GLY A 468 5.91 8.13 9.88
CA GLY A 468 5.55 6.90 9.15
C GLY A 468 6.58 6.57 8.07
N LEU A 469 6.57 5.32 7.60
CA LEU A 469 7.62 4.74 6.76
C LEU A 469 7.11 4.48 5.35
N LEU A 470 7.90 4.83 4.35
CA LEU A 470 7.67 4.40 2.97
C LEU A 470 8.81 3.50 2.54
N ILE A 471 8.51 2.39 1.87
CA ILE A 471 9.50 1.55 1.19
C ILE A 471 8.99 1.15 -0.20
N PHE A 472 9.69 1.55 -1.25
CA PHE A 472 9.36 1.14 -2.63
C PHE A 472 10.55 0.52 -3.33
N ILE A 473 10.24 -0.41 -4.23
CA ILE A 473 11.16 -0.83 -5.29
C ILE A 473 10.80 -0.09 -6.58
N THR A 474 11.76 0.63 -7.15
CA THR A 474 11.57 1.45 -8.37
C THR A 474 12.76 1.30 -9.31
N SER A 475 12.70 1.89 -10.52
CA SER A 475 13.92 2.02 -11.33
C SER A 475 14.93 2.94 -10.64
N ASN A 476 16.22 2.61 -10.70
CA ASN A 476 17.28 3.44 -10.10
C ASN A 476 17.63 4.71 -10.93
N LYS A 477 17.07 4.87 -12.14
CA LYS A 477 17.42 5.95 -13.08
C LYS A 477 17.29 7.35 -12.48
N TRP A 478 16.29 7.59 -11.63
CA TRP A 478 16.08 8.88 -10.97
C TRP A 478 17.28 9.32 -10.11
N MET A 479 18.13 8.38 -9.67
CA MET A 479 19.29 8.69 -8.85
C MET A 479 20.32 9.53 -9.62
N ARG A 480 20.45 9.32 -10.94
CA ARG A 480 21.48 9.97 -11.76
C ARG A 480 20.91 10.86 -12.87
N ALA A 481 19.73 10.54 -13.41
CA ALA A 481 19.16 11.26 -14.53
C ALA A 481 18.70 12.68 -14.15
N ALA A 482 18.72 13.59 -15.13
CA ALA A 482 18.30 14.99 -14.96
C ALA A 482 16.83 15.11 -14.52
N TYR A 483 15.93 14.29 -15.05
CA TYR A 483 14.52 14.31 -14.65
C TYR A 483 14.31 13.99 -13.16
N GLY A 484 15.25 13.27 -12.54
CA GLY A 484 15.18 12.87 -11.14
C GLY A 484 15.59 13.97 -10.16
N GLU A 485 16.06 15.14 -10.63
CA GLU A 485 16.49 16.23 -9.76
C GLU A 485 15.36 16.71 -8.83
N SER A 486 14.14 16.85 -9.35
CA SER A 486 12.97 17.22 -8.56
C SER A 486 12.65 16.18 -7.48
N LEU A 487 12.79 14.89 -7.80
CA LEU A 487 12.58 13.79 -6.86
C LEU A 487 13.68 13.75 -5.78
N ARG A 488 14.96 13.92 -6.15
CA ARG A 488 16.06 14.00 -5.20
C ARG A 488 15.90 15.20 -4.27
N LYS A 489 15.55 16.36 -4.82
CA LYS A 489 15.22 17.55 -4.02
C LYS A 489 14.08 17.27 -3.04
N TYR A 490 13.02 16.60 -3.51
CA TYR A 490 11.90 16.25 -2.66
C TYR A 490 12.32 15.37 -1.48
N PHE A 491 13.13 14.33 -1.71
CA PHE A 491 13.63 13.47 -0.65
C PHE A 491 14.48 14.24 0.37
N VAL A 492 15.37 15.13 -0.07
CA VAL A 492 16.19 15.92 0.84
C VAL A 492 15.35 16.86 1.70
N ASP A 493 14.36 17.52 1.10
CA ASP A 493 13.60 18.59 1.76
C ASP A 493 12.43 18.07 2.61
N HIS A 494 11.83 16.93 2.25
CA HIS A 494 10.54 16.48 2.79
C HIS A 494 10.55 15.08 3.42
N THR A 495 11.67 14.36 3.37
CA THR A 495 11.78 13.01 3.92
C THR A 495 13.09 12.80 4.67
N ASN A 496 13.21 11.65 5.34
CA ASN A 496 14.44 11.16 5.93
C ASN A 496 14.78 9.79 5.34
N PRO A 497 15.63 9.73 4.30
CA PRO A 497 16.03 8.47 3.69
C PRO A 497 16.81 7.60 4.67
N LEU A 498 16.33 6.37 4.86
CA LEU A 498 16.84 5.41 5.85
C LEU A 498 17.68 4.30 5.19
N ILE A 499 17.13 3.68 4.15
CA ILE A 499 17.76 2.57 3.40
C ILE A 499 17.75 2.90 1.93
N LEU A 500 18.87 2.72 1.23
CA LEU A 500 18.96 2.75 -0.23
C LEU A 500 19.77 1.57 -0.74
N ILE A 501 19.13 0.65 -1.46
CA ILE A 501 19.80 -0.50 -2.09
C ILE A 501 19.74 -0.32 -3.60
N ASP A 502 20.89 -0.19 -4.25
CA ASP A 502 21.00 -0.15 -5.71
C ASP A 502 21.38 -1.54 -6.24
N PHE A 503 20.57 -2.12 -7.12
CA PHE A 503 20.86 -3.45 -7.69
C PHE A 503 21.83 -3.41 -8.87
N ALA A 504 22.22 -2.23 -9.35
CA ALA A 504 23.36 -1.99 -10.26
C ALA A 504 23.55 -3.03 -11.39
N GLY A 505 22.49 -3.37 -12.12
CA GLY A 505 22.53 -4.30 -13.25
C GLY A 505 22.13 -5.75 -12.93
N VAL A 506 21.91 -6.09 -11.67
CA VAL A 506 21.30 -7.38 -11.29
C VAL A 506 19.83 -7.36 -11.70
N GLN A 507 19.44 -8.33 -12.54
CA GLN A 507 18.07 -8.47 -13.01
C GLN A 507 17.19 -9.03 -11.90
N ILE A 508 16.35 -8.18 -11.33
CA ILE A 508 15.38 -8.56 -10.29
C ILE A 508 14.10 -9.15 -10.89
N PHE A 509 13.71 -8.68 -12.08
CA PHE A 509 12.48 -9.12 -12.75
C PHE A 509 12.82 -9.99 -13.97
N ASP A 510 12.32 -11.22 -14.00
CA ASP A 510 12.57 -12.18 -15.10
C ASP A 510 12.15 -11.66 -16.49
N SER A 511 11.16 -10.76 -16.53
CA SER A 511 10.56 -10.26 -17.77
C SER A 511 11.08 -8.89 -18.21
N ALA A 512 11.97 -8.23 -17.46
CA ALA A 512 12.36 -6.85 -17.73
C ALA A 512 13.84 -6.55 -17.47
N THR A 513 14.47 -5.86 -18.42
CA THR A 513 15.84 -5.34 -18.33
C THR A 513 15.89 -3.96 -17.68
N VAL A 514 15.24 -3.80 -16.52
CA VAL A 514 15.21 -2.51 -15.80
C VAL A 514 16.11 -2.59 -14.58
N ASP A 515 17.06 -1.67 -14.48
CA ASP A 515 17.84 -1.46 -13.26
C ASP A 515 16.98 -0.87 -12.16
N THR A 516 17.00 -1.50 -11.00
CA THR A 516 16.13 -1.20 -9.86
C THR A 516 16.90 -0.75 -8.64
N ASN A 517 16.18 -0.08 -7.74
CA ASN A 517 16.61 0.17 -6.37
C ASN A 517 15.45 -0.08 -5.39
N ILE A 518 15.80 -0.31 -4.13
CA ILE A 518 14.87 -0.17 -3.00
C ILE A 518 15.23 1.11 -2.25
N LEU A 519 14.26 1.97 -2.02
CA LEU A 519 14.39 3.15 -1.17
C LEU A 519 13.38 3.06 -0.04
N MET A 520 13.87 3.14 1.20
CA MET A 520 13.05 3.34 2.39
C MET A 520 13.33 4.72 2.99
N PHE A 521 12.29 5.46 3.35
CA PHE A 521 12.41 6.71 4.11
C PHE A 521 11.32 6.83 5.17
N SER A 522 11.54 7.70 6.15
CA SER A 522 10.48 8.16 7.05
C SER A 522 10.01 9.57 6.70
N LYS A 523 8.74 9.88 7.00
CA LYS A 523 8.18 11.24 6.94
C LYS A 523 8.69 12.06 8.13
N ASP A 524 9.97 12.37 8.11
CA ASP A 524 10.72 13.14 9.10
C ASP A 524 11.77 14.01 8.40
N LYS A 525 12.45 14.88 9.15
CA LYS A 525 13.56 15.67 8.61
C LYS A 525 14.75 14.78 8.27
N ASN A 526 15.38 15.03 7.12
CA ASN A 526 16.59 14.33 6.70
C ASN A 526 17.72 14.45 7.73
N ARG A 527 18.18 13.31 8.25
CA ARG A 527 19.28 13.21 9.20
C ARG A 527 20.64 13.01 8.54
N GLN A 528 20.66 12.82 7.22
CA GLN A 528 21.86 12.62 6.42
C GLN A 528 22.68 11.40 6.87
N GLN A 529 21.96 10.35 7.27
CA GLN A 529 22.51 9.08 7.76
C GLN A 529 21.84 7.90 7.05
N THR A 530 21.74 7.99 5.72
CA THR A 530 21.12 6.92 4.92
C THR A 530 22.07 5.74 4.85
N LYS A 531 21.62 4.57 5.30
CA LYS A 531 22.32 3.31 5.09
C LYS A 531 22.14 2.90 3.63
N ALA A 532 23.22 2.85 2.86
CA ALA A 532 23.17 2.58 1.44
C ALA A 532 24.09 1.43 1.04
N CYS A 533 23.68 0.59 0.10
CA CYS A 533 24.55 -0.45 -0.47
C CYS A 533 24.32 -0.63 -1.98
N ILE A 534 25.31 -1.21 -2.63
CA ILE A 534 25.21 -1.67 -4.02
C ILE A 534 25.26 -3.21 -4.01
N ILE A 535 24.26 -3.85 -4.61
CA ILE A 535 24.30 -5.29 -4.84
C ILE A 535 25.15 -5.59 -6.07
N LYS A 536 26.21 -6.37 -5.89
CA LYS A 536 27.11 -6.80 -6.99
C LYS A 536 27.00 -8.29 -7.31
N GLU A 537 26.31 -9.07 -6.47
CA GLU A 537 26.21 -10.51 -6.59
C GLU A 537 24.93 -10.95 -7.32
N LYS A 538 25.03 -12.00 -8.14
CA LYS A 538 23.89 -12.56 -8.90
C LYS A 538 22.94 -13.41 -8.05
N VAL A 539 23.41 -13.92 -6.90
CA VAL A 539 22.65 -14.85 -6.04
C VAL A 539 22.50 -14.23 -4.66
N LEU A 540 21.34 -13.65 -4.38
CA LEU A 540 20.99 -13.08 -3.08
C LEU A 540 20.27 -14.14 -2.24
N ASN A 541 21.01 -15.05 -1.61
CA ASN A 541 20.39 -16.03 -0.70
C ASN A 541 19.79 -15.36 0.55
N ASN A 542 20.29 -14.18 0.94
CA ASN A 542 19.74 -13.39 2.04
C ASN A 542 20.05 -11.89 1.88
N LEU A 543 19.07 -11.11 1.41
CA LEU A 543 19.23 -9.67 1.17
C LEU A 543 19.44 -8.88 2.46
N SER A 544 18.78 -9.24 3.58
CA SER A 544 18.97 -8.56 4.87
C SER A 544 20.39 -8.71 5.39
N LEU A 545 20.94 -9.93 5.37
CA LEU A 545 22.29 -10.20 5.84
C LEU A 545 23.32 -9.48 4.97
N TYR A 546 23.16 -9.53 3.65
CA TYR A 546 24.04 -8.82 2.72
C TYR A 546 24.01 -7.31 2.97
N PHE A 547 22.81 -6.74 3.13
CA PHE A 547 22.65 -5.32 3.41
C PHE A 547 23.37 -4.90 4.69
N GLU A 548 23.18 -5.63 5.80
CA GLU A 548 23.86 -5.33 7.06
C GLU A 548 25.39 -5.47 6.98
N GLN A 549 25.91 -6.37 6.15
CA GLN A 549 27.36 -6.55 5.97
C GLN A 549 28.02 -5.53 5.05
N GLN A 550 27.28 -5.00 4.06
CA GLN A 550 27.82 -4.17 2.99
C GLN A 550 27.30 -2.73 3.00
N LEU A 551 26.52 -2.33 4.02
CA LEU A 551 26.02 -0.96 4.10
C LEU A 551 27.15 0.04 4.35
N GLU A 552 26.96 1.21 3.77
CA GLU A 552 27.78 2.40 3.93
C GLU A 552 26.86 3.57 4.31
N ILE A 553 27.35 4.52 5.10
CA ILE A 553 26.57 5.71 5.42
C ILE A 553 26.74 6.76 4.32
N SER A 554 25.62 7.19 3.73
CA SER A 554 25.55 8.22 2.71
C SER A 554 24.71 9.40 3.21
N SER A 555 25.21 10.63 3.00
CA SER A 555 24.57 11.83 3.53
C SER A 555 23.41 12.36 2.70
N PHE A 556 23.46 12.19 1.36
CA PHE A 556 22.45 12.68 0.42
C PHE A 556 21.84 14.04 0.81
N TYR A 557 22.66 15.09 0.85
CA TYR A 557 22.28 16.42 1.35
C TYR A 557 21.79 17.39 0.25
N SER A 558 21.86 17.01 -1.03
CA SER A 558 21.53 17.87 -2.18
C SER A 558 20.71 17.13 -3.25
N SER A 559 20.20 17.91 -4.22
CA SER A 559 19.50 17.40 -5.41
C SER A 559 20.46 16.90 -6.50
N GLU A 560 21.77 16.92 -6.27
CA GLU A 560 22.77 16.34 -7.17
C GLU A 560 22.58 14.83 -7.31
N SER A 561 23.28 14.21 -8.25
CA SER A 561 23.17 12.77 -8.49
C SER A 561 23.48 11.97 -7.22
N TRP A 562 22.56 11.10 -6.83
CA TRP A 562 22.75 10.17 -5.74
C TRP A 562 23.58 8.99 -6.23
N ILE A 563 24.77 8.86 -5.67
CA ILE A 563 25.71 7.78 -6.00
C ILE A 563 26.07 7.12 -4.68
N VAL A 564 25.85 5.81 -4.60
CA VAL A 564 26.34 5.00 -3.49
C VAL A 564 27.82 4.76 -3.74
N LEU A 565 28.66 5.21 -2.81
CA LEU A 565 30.12 5.12 -2.91
C LEU A 565 30.64 4.40 -1.68
N THR A 566 31.62 3.51 -1.88
CA THR A 566 32.40 2.91 -0.79
C THR A 566 33.21 3.97 -0.04
N GLU A 567 33.65 3.70 1.18
CA GLU A 567 34.51 4.65 1.92
C GLU A 567 35.71 5.15 1.10
N ILE A 568 36.34 4.25 0.32
CA ILE A 568 37.51 4.60 -0.50
C ILE A 568 37.11 5.57 -1.61
N GLU A 569 36.02 5.29 -2.32
CA GLU A 569 35.52 6.16 -3.39
C GLU A 569 35.03 7.51 -2.86
N GLN A 570 34.42 7.54 -1.68
CA GLN A 570 34.04 8.79 -1.00
C GLN A 570 35.28 9.65 -0.70
N ARG A 571 36.34 9.05 -0.14
CA ARG A 571 37.61 9.77 0.12
C ARG A 571 38.27 10.28 -1.15
N ILE A 572 38.19 9.52 -2.24
CA ILE A 572 38.71 9.95 -3.56
C ILE A 572 37.89 11.13 -4.09
N LYS A 573 36.55 11.03 -4.06
CA LYS A 573 35.65 12.10 -4.49
C LYS A 573 35.91 13.39 -3.72
N SER A 574 35.96 13.33 -2.39
CA SER A 574 36.23 14.50 -1.55
C SER A 574 37.58 15.16 -1.83
N LYS A 575 38.62 14.39 -2.23
CA LYS A 575 39.93 14.93 -2.62
C LYS A 575 39.93 15.60 -4.01
N ILE A 576 39.03 15.20 -4.90
CA ILE A 576 38.90 15.79 -6.25
C ILE A 576 38.08 17.09 -6.18
N GLU A 577 37.13 17.16 -5.24
CA GLU A 577 36.22 18.30 -5.06
C GLU A 577 36.76 19.39 -4.12
N SER A 578 37.79 19.08 -3.30
CA SER A 578 38.55 20.03 -2.48
C SER A 578 39.66 20.72 -3.26
#